data_AF-A0A6P0XFY5-F1
#
_entry.id   AF-A0A6P0XFY5-F1
#
_cell.length_a   1.000
_cell.length_b   1.000
_cell.length_c   1.000
_cell.angle_alpha   90.00
_cell.angle_beta   90.00
_cell.angle_gamma   90.00
#
_symmetry.space_group_name_H-M   'P 1'
#
loop_
_entity.id
_entity.type
_entity.pdbx_description
1 polymer ?
#
loop_
_entity_poly.entity_id
_entity_poly.type
_entity_poly.pdbx_seq_one_letter_code
_entity_poly.pdbx_strand_id
1 'polypeptide(L)'
;MDLIEQLKQYVDSYLYDDSAYSYAVGAAKKIVQHKDVYCVLDTETSGLTDDDEIIQIAITDLDGNCLLNQLINPTCGIYAEAEAVHGISLYLLEDAPTFKEVYPDILEAIKGKQICIYNKRFDTSKLNYCIGLYDLDSYGFYECSICIMEMYAAYVNEWDDRWGNWKWQPLNGDHSALGDCRATAELIKKMADSRYREPPEAYYLLKQKGEKSNLLNIVESSFPQLT
;
A
#
# COMPACT_ATOMS: atom_id res chain seq x y z
N MET A 1 -15.54 -39.55 -12.68
CA MET A 1 -14.74 -38.31 -12.76
C MET A 1 -13.29 -38.74 -12.73
N ASP A 2 -12.48 -38.32 -13.70
CA ASP A 2 -11.04 -38.66 -13.73
C ASP A 2 -10.33 -38.07 -12.50
N LEU A 3 -9.25 -38.69 -12.03
CA LEU A 3 -8.44 -38.22 -10.90
C LEU A 3 -7.99 -36.77 -11.13
N ILE A 4 -7.73 -36.39 -12.39
CA ILE A 4 -7.44 -35.02 -12.78
C ILE A 4 -8.63 -34.08 -12.54
N GLU A 5 -9.85 -34.51 -12.84
CA GLU A 5 -11.08 -33.74 -12.61
C GLU A 5 -11.39 -33.62 -11.11
N GLN A 6 -11.12 -34.69 -10.33
CA GLN A 6 -11.24 -34.70 -8.86
C GLN A 6 -10.20 -33.80 -8.20
N LEU A 7 -8.95 -33.84 -8.68
CA LEU A 7 -7.90 -32.93 -8.25
C LEU A 7 -8.21 -31.50 -8.66
N LYS A 8 -8.76 -31.24 -9.85
CA LYS A 8 -9.21 -29.92 -10.29
C LYS A 8 -10.32 -29.40 -9.38
N GLN A 9 -11.36 -30.17 -9.10
CA GLN A 9 -12.42 -29.77 -8.17
C GLN A 9 -11.92 -29.58 -6.73
N TYR A 10 -11.01 -30.42 -6.26
CA TYR A 10 -10.40 -30.31 -4.93
C TYR A 10 -9.46 -29.10 -4.82
N VAL A 11 -8.73 -28.80 -5.87
CA VAL A 11 -7.84 -27.64 -5.94
C VAL A 11 -8.65 -26.37 -6.17
N ASP A 12 -9.69 -26.38 -7.01
CA ASP A 12 -10.60 -25.25 -7.21
C ASP A 12 -11.38 -24.95 -5.93
N SER A 13 -11.82 -25.95 -5.17
CA SER A 13 -12.46 -25.73 -3.86
C SER A 13 -11.54 -25.15 -2.78
N TYR A 14 -10.21 -25.24 -2.97
CA TYR A 14 -9.19 -24.57 -2.15
C TYR A 14 -8.67 -23.26 -2.75
N LEU A 15 -8.80 -23.06 -4.07
CA LEU A 15 -8.23 -21.90 -4.78
C LEU A 15 -9.23 -20.81 -5.07
N TYR A 16 -10.54 -21.10 -5.07
CA TYR A 16 -11.56 -20.15 -5.47
C TYR A 16 -11.70 -18.95 -4.52
N ASP A 17 -10.95 -18.91 -3.41
CA ASP A 17 -11.04 -17.83 -2.42
C ASP A 17 -9.79 -17.76 -1.52
N ASP A 18 -9.21 -18.90 -1.12
CA ASP A 18 -8.12 -18.94 -0.13
C ASP A 18 -6.74 -18.50 -0.66
N SER A 19 -6.56 -18.37 -2.00
CA SER A 19 -5.25 -18.05 -2.58
C SER A 19 -4.84 -16.57 -2.44
N ALA A 20 -5.80 -15.64 -2.59
CA ALA A 20 -5.59 -14.21 -2.39
C ALA A 20 -5.31 -13.90 -0.91
N TYR A 21 -6.09 -14.51 -0.03
CA TYR A 21 -5.85 -14.49 1.41
C TYR A 21 -4.44 -15.00 1.76
N SER A 22 -4.09 -16.19 1.28
CA SER A 22 -2.81 -16.82 1.59
C SER A 22 -1.63 -16.02 1.04
N TYR A 23 -1.79 -15.39 -0.15
CA TYR A 23 -0.82 -14.44 -0.69
C TYR A 23 -0.64 -13.22 0.21
N ALA A 24 -1.73 -12.56 0.60
CA ALA A 24 -1.68 -11.38 1.46
C ALA A 24 -1.02 -11.69 2.81
N VAL A 25 -1.36 -12.83 3.43
CA VAL A 25 -0.73 -13.31 4.68
C VAL A 25 0.76 -13.61 4.46
N GLY A 26 1.13 -14.28 3.37
CA GLY A 26 2.52 -14.60 3.05
C GLY A 26 3.38 -13.34 2.81
N ALA A 27 2.86 -12.38 2.04
CA ALA A 27 3.51 -11.10 1.80
C ALA A 27 3.67 -10.29 3.10
N ALA A 28 2.62 -10.21 3.93
CA ALA A 28 2.69 -9.55 5.23
C ALA A 28 3.72 -10.20 6.15
N LYS A 29 3.80 -11.54 6.19
CA LYS A 29 4.84 -12.26 6.94
C LYS A 29 6.24 -11.91 6.45
N LYS A 30 6.47 -11.83 5.13
CA LYS A 30 7.76 -11.42 4.56
C LYS A 30 8.15 -10.00 4.99
N ILE A 31 7.20 -9.06 4.94
CA ILE A 31 7.41 -7.68 5.42
C ILE A 31 7.82 -7.67 6.90
N VAL A 32 7.08 -8.39 7.76
CA VAL A 32 7.39 -8.45 9.20
C VAL A 32 8.72 -9.14 9.49
N GLN A 33 9.05 -10.22 8.76
CA GLN A 33 10.31 -10.96 8.91
C GLN A 33 11.53 -10.13 8.52
N HIS A 34 11.37 -9.20 7.58
CA HIS A 34 12.43 -8.35 7.06
C HIS A 34 12.20 -6.87 7.38
N LYS A 35 11.57 -6.58 8.53
CA LYS A 35 11.06 -5.24 8.87
C LYS A 35 12.08 -4.09 8.75
N ASP A 36 13.37 -4.35 8.92
CA ASP A 36 14.42 -3.33 8.88
C ASP A 36 14.63 -2.70 7.48
N VAL A 37 14.19 -3.40 6.43
CA VAL A 37 14.24 -2.93 5.03
C VAL A 37 12.88 -2.48 4.51
N TYR A 38 11.90 -2.26 5.40
CA TYR A 38 10.60 -1.68 5.06
C TYR A 38 10.35 -0.42 5.87
N CYS A 39 9.56 0.49 5.30
CA CYS A 39 8.99 1.63 5.99
C CYS A 39 7.55 1.82 5.55
N VAL A 40 6.77 2.56 6.33
CA VAL A 40 5.42 2.97 5.95
C VAL A 40 5.44 4.47 5.66
N LEU A 41 4.77 4.89 4.59
CA LEU A 41 4.63 6.29 4.20
C LEU A 41 3.15 6.62 3.99
N ASP A 42 2.76 7.80 4.44
CA ASP A 42 1.42 8.35 4.25
C ASP A 42 1.49 9.87 4.07
N THR A 43 0.53 10.43 3.34
CA THR A 43 0.43 11.86 3.05
C THR A 43 -0.96 12.42 3.37
N GLU A 44 -0.99 13.61 3.97
CA GLU A 44 -2.18 14.48 3.91
C GLU A 44 -1.98 15.52 2.82
N THR A 45 -3.07 15.88 2.13
CA THR A 45 -3.01 16.68 0.90
C THR A 45 -3.98 17.86 0.92
N SER A 46 -3.73 18.88 0.08
CA SER A 46 -4.63 20.02 -0.07
C SER A 46 -6.02 19.65 -0.57
N GLY A 47 -6.16 18.49 -1.23
CA GLY A 47 -7.39 17.98 -1.83
C GLY A 47 -7.25 16.52 -2.28
N LEU A 48 -8.08 16.08 -3.23
CA LEU A 48 -8.12 14.69 -3.70
C LEU A 48 -7.75 14.50 -5.19
N THR A 49 -7.46 15.56 -5.94
CA THR A 49 -7.14 15.51 -7.38
C THR A 49 -5.64 15.43 -7.63
N ASP A 50 -5.22 14.94 -8.79
CA ASP A 50 -3.80 14.65 -9.09
C ASP A 50 -2.88 15.88 -9.06
N ASP A 51 -3.44 17.10 -9.05
CA ASP A 51 -2.76 18.39 -8.95
C ASP A 51 -2.78 19.01 -7.54
N ASP A 52 -3.17 18.24 -6.52
CA ASP A 52 -3.08 18.65 -5.12
C ASP A 52 -1.67 18.46 -4.53
N GLU A 53 -1.29 19.37 -3.64
CA GLU A 53 0.00 19.36 -2.96
C GLU A 53 -0.06 18.59 -1.64
N ILE A 54 1.08 18.00 -1.26
CA ILE A 54 1.26 17.38 0.06
C ILE A 54 1.40 18.50 1.11
N ILE A 55 0.60 18.41 2.17
CA ILE A 55 0.61 19.35 3.31
C ILE A 55 1.13 18.71 4.61
N GLN A 56 1.13 17.38 4.68
CA GLN A 56 1.83 16.62 5.71
C GLN A 56 2.37 15.35 5.09
N ILE A 57 3.59 14.96 5.48
CA ILE A 57 4.12 13.63 5.18
C ILE A 57 4.65 12.98 6.45
N ALA A 58 4.35 11.69 6.61
CA ALA A 58 4.94 10.88 7.65
C ALA A 58 5.57 9.61 7.08
N ILE A 59 6.65 9.19 7.73
CA ILE A 59 7.34 7.94 7.45
C ILE A 59 7.65 7.26 8.78
N THR A 60 7.31 6.00 8.90
CA THR A 60 7.61 5.17 10.08
C THR A 60 8.35 3.91 9.69
N ASP A 61 9.08 3.33 10.64
CA ASP A 61 9.44 1.92 10.53
C ASP A 61 8.22 1.03 10.82
N LEU A 62 8.37 -0.28 10.63
CA LEU A 62 7.28 -1.23 10.89
C LEU A 62 6.93 -1.38 12.37
N ASP A 63 7.75 -0.90 13.30
CA ASP A 63 7.41 -0.85 14.73
C ASP A 63 6.60 0.42 15.08
N GLY A 64 6.41 1.33 14.13
CA GLY A 64 5.66 2.59 14.30
C GLY A 64 6.52 3.73 14.84
N ASN A 65 7.84 3.57 14.90
CA ASN A 65 8.76 4.65 15.25
C ASN A 65 8.81 5.66 14.10
N CYS A 66 8.71 6.94 14.45
CA CYS A 66 8.74 8.03 13.48
C CYS A 66 10.14 8.21 12.91
N LEU A 67 10.28 8.08 11.59
CA LEU A 67 11.49 8.41 10.84
C LEU A 67 11.42 9.84 10.28
N LEU A 68 10.22 10.26 9.86
CA LEU A 68 9.90 11.61 9.44
C LEU A 68 8.42 11.90 9.77
N ASN A 69 8.12 13.10 10.22
CA ASN A 69 6.75 13.60 10.34
C ASN A 69 6.80 15.12 10.21
N GLN A 70 6.38 15.62 9.05
CA GLN A 70 6.64 17.00 8.66
C GLN A 70 5.40 17.63 8.05
N LEU A 71 4.99 18.77 8.60
CA LEU A 71 4.06 19.68 7.93
C LEU A 71 4.80 20.38 6.78
N ILE A 72 4.09 20.63 5.69
CA ILE A 72 4.62 21.22 4.46
C ILE A 72 3.75 22.41 4.06
N ASN A 73 4.39 23.52 3.71
CA ASN A 73 3.73 24.71 3.21
C ASN A 73 3.43 24.55 1.71
N PRO A 74 2.15 24.44 1.29
CA PRO A 74 1.78 24.33 -0.12
C PRO A 74 1.80 25.70 -0.80
N THR A 75 1.84 25.70 -2.13
CA THR A 75 1.67 26.93 -2.93
C THR A 75 0.21 27.28 -3.21
N CYS A 76 -0.71 26.37 -2.88
CA CYS A 76 -2.15 26.47 -3.09
C CYS A 76 -2.95 26.56 -1.78
N GLY A 77 -4.26 26.77 -1.89
CA GLY A 77 -5.19 26.68 -0.75
C GLY A 77 -5.59 25.22 -0.46
N ILE A 78 -6.16 24.97 0.71
CA ILE A 78 -6.68 23.66 1.10
C ILE A 78 -8.21 23.64 0.86
N TYR A 79 -8.70 22.57 0.24
CA TYR A 79 -10.14 22.34 0.07
C TYR A 79 -10.81 22.05 1.41
N ALA A 80 -11.99 22.62 1.63
CA ALA A 80 -12.70 22.49 2.92
C ALA A 80 -13.02 21.03 3.28
N GLU A 81 -13.26 20.19 2.28
CA GLU A 81 -13.50 18.76 2.46
C GLU A 81 -12.25 18.01 2.92
N ALA A 82 -11.06 18.40 2.45
CA ALA A 82 -9.80 17.84 2.91
C ALA A 82 -9.51 18.29 4.36
N GLU A 83 -9.63 19.59 4.62
CA GLU A 83 -9.47 20.15 5.97
C GLU A 83 -10.44 19.51 6.98
N ALA A 84 -11.67 19.19 6.57
CA ALA A 84 -12.63 18.50 7.43
C ALA A 84 -12.24 17.06 7.80
N VAL A 85 -11.38 16.42 7.00
CA VAL A 85 -10.89 15.05 7.24
C VAL A 85 -9.66 15.07 8.15
N HIS A 86 -8.62 15.82 7.80
CA HIS A 86 -7.33 15.79 8.50
C HIS A 86 -7.15 16.92 9.53
N GLY A 87 -7.99 17.96 9.51
CA GLY A 87 -7.98 19.05 10.48
C GLY A 87 -6.81 20.04 10.37
N ILE A 88 -6.10 20.06 9.24
CA ILE A 88 -4.92 20.91 9.01
C ILE A 88 -5.37 22.13 8.21
N SER A 89 -5.39 23.29 8.87
CA SER A 89 -5.69 24.55 8.21
C SER A 89 -4.42 25.16 7.60
N LEU A 90 -4.58 25.96 6.54
CA LEU A 90 -3.47 26.64 5.89
C LEU A 90 -2.68 27.55 6.85
N TYR A 91 -3.34 28.08 7.89
CA TYR A 91 -2.70 28.88 8.94
C TYR A 91 -1.63 28.11 9.72
N LEU A 92 -1.79 26.80 9.93
CA LEU A 92 -0.79 25.97 10.60
C LEU A 92 0.47 25.72 9.74
N LEU A 93 0.39 26.02 8.44
CA LEU A 93 1.43 25.72 7.47
C LEU A 93 2.27 26.94 7.08
N GLU A 94 1.93 28.15 7.54
CA GLU A 94 2.59 29.40 7.12
C GLU A 94 4.11 29.38 7.37
N ASP A 95 4.53 28.84 8.52
CA ASP A 95 5.94 28.71 8.91
C ASP A 95 6.54 27.32 8.58
N ALA A 96 5.78 26.44 7.94
CA ALA A 96 6.27 25.11 7.57
C ALA A 96 7.24 25.19 6.37
N PRO A 97 8.21 24.27 6.26
CA PRO A 97 9.07 24.19 5.08
C PRO A 97 8.27 23.82 3.82
N THR A 98 8.77 24.23 2.66
CA THR A 98 8.23 23.81 1.36
C THR A 98 8.55 22.34 1.09
N PHE A 99 7.81 21.70 0.17
CA PHE A 99 8.09 20.31 -0.23
C PHE A 99 9.54 20.14 -0.71
N LYS A 100 10.08 21.12 -1.45
CA LYS A 100 11.47 21.12 -1.92
C LYS A 100 12.49 21.05 -0.79
N GLU A 101 12.23 21.72 0.32
CA GLU A 101 13.11 21.71 1.49
C GLU A 101 13.05 20.38 2.25
N VAL A 102 11.88 19.73 2.27
CA VAL A 102 11.65 18.45 2.95
C VAL A 102 12.09 17.24 2.11
N TYR A 103 12.15 17.38 0.78
CA TYR A 103 12.44 16.27 -0.14
C TYR A 103 13.73 15.49 0.18
N PRO A 104 14.88 16.13 0.50
CA PRO A 104 16.08 15.40 0.89
C PRO A 104 15.89 14.52 2.13
N ASP A 105 15.10 14.97 3.10
CA ASP A 105 14.82 14.22 4.33
C ASP A 105 13.90 13.02 4.06
N ILE A 106 12.95 13.16 3.12
CA ILE A 106 12.14 12.03 2.61
C ILE A 106 13.05 10.95 2.04
N LEU A 107 13.98 11.33 1.15
CA LEU A 107 14.90 10.40 0.51
C LEU A 107 15.82 9.69 1.51
N GLU A 108 16.31 10.40 2.53
CA GLU A 108 17.14 9.79 3.57
C GLU A 108 16.32 8.83 4.46
N ALA A 109 15.07 9.18 4.80
CA ALA A 109 14.19 8.34 5.61
C ALA A 109 13.83 6.99 4.94
N ILE A 110 13.65 6.98 3.62
CA ILE A 110 13.29 5.77 2.84
C ILE A 110 14.50 5.00 2.30
N LYS A 111 15.73 5.50 2.52
CA LYS A 111 16.93 4.98 1.89
C LYS A 111 17.17 3.50 2.21
N GLY A 112 17.30 2.70 1.14
CA GLY A 112 17.49 1.26 1.24
C GLY A 112 16.27 0.50 1.77
N LYS A 113 15.08 1.11 1.74
CA LYS A 113 13.82 0.51 2.18
C LYS A 113 12.83 0.38 1.03
N GLN A 114 12.01 -0.68 1.08
CA GLN A 114 10.76 -0.73 0.34
C GLN A 114 9.68 0.04 1.10
N ILE A 115 8.80 0.73 0.36
CA ILE A 115 7.81 1.63 0.95
C ILE A 115 6.45 0.93 0.97
N CYS A 116 5.84 0.82 2.14
CA CYS A 116 4.46 0.36 2.30
C CYS A 116 3.57 1.60 2.37
N ILE A 117 2.58 1.69 1.47
CA ILE A 117 1.63 2.80 1.43
C ILE A 117 0.23 2.19 1.43
N TYR A 118 -0.69 2.75 2.22
CA TYR A 118 -2.05 2.24 2.22
C TYR A 118 -2.67 2.34 0.83
N ASN A 119 -2.81 3.56 0.31
CA ASN A 119 -3.30 3.81 -1.04
C ASN A 119 -2.16 4.26 -1.97
N LYS A 120 -1.26 3.33 -2.32
CA LYS A 120 -0.07 3.59 -3.15
C LYS A 120 -0.34 4.53 -4.33
N ARG A 121 -1.41 4.31 -5.09
CA ARG A 121 -1.71 5.12 -6.28
C ARG A 121 -1.95 6.59 -5.93
N PHE A 122 -2.62 6.86 -4.81
CA PHE A 122 -2.91 8.20 -4.34
C PHE A 122 -1.62 8.91 -3.92
N ASP A 123 -0.93 8.42 -2.87
CA ASP A 123 0.25 9.12 -2.33
C ASP A 123 1.37 9.29 -3.37
N THR A 124 1.60 8.28 -4.21
CA THR A 124 2.63 8.39 -5.26
C THR A 124 2.27 9.36 -6.37
N SER A 125 0.97 9.60 -6.66
CA SER A 125 0.59 10.65 -7.61
C SER A 125 0.90 12.04 -7.04
N LYS A 126 0.67 12.25 -5.74
CA LYS A 126 0.99 13.51 -5.04
C LYS A 126 2.49 13.76 -4.96
N LEU A 127 3.26 12.73 -4.61
CA LEU A 127 4.73 12.81 -4.61
C LEU A 127 5.24 13.21 -5.99
N ASN A 128 4.75 12.57 -7.06
CA ASN A 128 5.16 12.90 -8.43
C ASN A 128 4.74 14.32 -8.84
N TYR A 129 3.56 14.77 -8.44
CA TYR A 129 3.10 16.13 -8.70
C TYR A 129 4.01 17.16 -8.01
N CYS A 130 4.27 17.02 -6.71
CA CYS A 130 5.15 17.92 -5.97
C CYS A 130 6.59 17.89 -6.49
N ILE A 131 7.13 16.72 -6.86
CA ILE A 131 8.45 16.60 -7.52
C ILE A 131 8.49 17.41 -8.81
N GLY A 132 7.45 17.30 -9.66
CA GLY A 132 7.33 18.05 -10.90
C GLY A 132 7.18 19.56 -10.68
N LEU A 133 6.42 19.98 -9.66
CA LEU A 133 6.21 21.39 -9.30
C LEU A 133 7.52 22.11 -8.98
N TYR A 134 8.46 21.41 -8.34
CA TYR A 134 9.74 21.97 -7.89
C TYR A 134 10.95 21.60 -8.77
N ASP A 135 10.72 20.92 -9.90
CA ASP A 135 11.77 20.42 -10.83
C ASP A 135 12.84 19.58 -10.10
N LEU A 136 12.37 18.62 -9.29
CA LEU A 136 13.23 17.74 -8.49
C LEU A 136 13.51 16.43 -9.23
N ASP A 137 14.63 15.78 -8.90
CA ASP A 137 14.97 14.48 -9.44
C ASP A 137 13.93 13.42 -9.01
N SER A 138 13.38 12.69 -9.98
CA SER A 138 12.42 11.63 -9.71
C SER A 138 13.08 10.44 -9.00
N TYR A 139 12.39 9.90 -7.99
CA TYR A 139 12.83 8.71 -7.25
C TYR A 139 12.25 7.39 -7.78
N GLY A 140 11.14 7.42 -8.52
CA GLY A 140 10.40 6.21 -8.91
C GLY A 140 9.57 5.62 -7.75
N PHE A 141 8.83 6.49 -7.03
CA PHE A 141 8.04 6.09 -5.86
C PHE A 141 7.03 4.98 -6.15
N TYR A 142 6.46 4.92 -7.36
CA TYR A 142 5.45 3.93 -7.70
C TYR A 142 6.04 2.51 -7.77
N GLU A 143 7.27 2.38 -8.29
CA GLU A 143 7.97 1.13 -8.49
C GLU A 143 8.51 0.57 -7.17
N CYS A 144 8.99 1.43 -6.27
CA CYS A 144 9.54 1.01 -4.97
C CYS A 144 8.48 0.83 -3.87
N SER A 145 7.19 1.00 -4.20
CA SER A 145 6.10 0.96 -3.22
C SER A 145 5.16 -0.24 -3.37
N ILE A 146 4.70 -0.74 -2.23
CA ILE A 146 3.71 -1.80 -2.08
C ILE A 146 2.38 -1.19 -1.66
N CYS A 147 1.28 -1.60 -2.31
CA CYS A 147 -0.06 -1.14 -1.99
C CYS A 147 -0.70 -2.01 -0.91
N ILE A 148 -0.80 -1.48 0.32
CA ILE A 148 -1.36 -2.22 1.45
C ILE A 148 -2.89 -2.33 1.37
N MET A 149 -3.58 -1.36 0.76
CA MET A 149 -5.02 -1.43 0.54
C MET A 149 -5.42 -2.63 -0.33
N GLU A 150 -4.69 -2.88 -1.41
CA GLU A 150 -4.96 -4.04 -2.27
C GLU A 150 -4.59 -5.35 -1.55
N MET A 151 -3.48 -5.39 -0.80
CA MET A 151 -3.15 -6.53 0.07
C MET A 151 -4.26 -6.78 1.09
N TYR A 152 -4.83 -5.72 1.67
CA TYR A 152 -5.88 -5.85 2.67
C TYR A 152 -7.20 -6.29 2.04
N ALA A 153 -7.54 -5.82 0.85
CA ALA A 153 -8.69 -6.31 0.10
C ALA A 153 -8.57 -7.81 -0.20
N ALA A 154 -7.39 -8.28 -0.62
CA ALA A 154 -7.10 -9.70 -0.80
C ALA A 154 -7.14 -10.50 0.51
N TYR A 155 -6.75 -9.89 1.63
CA TYR A 155 -6.84 -10.51 2.96
C TYR A 155 -8.29 -10.60 3.49
N VAL A 156 -9.11 -9.58 3.29
CA VAL A 156 -10.54 -9.65 3.67
C VAL A 156 -11.30 -10.57 2.74
N ASN A 157 -10.86 -10.62 1.48
CA ASN A 157 -11.32 -11.55 0.47
C ASN A 157 -12.83 -11.47 0.23
N GLU A 158 -13.37 -10.24 0.24
CA GLU A 158 -14.74 -9.93 -0.14
C GLU A 158 -14.76 -9.51 -1.61
N TRP A 159 -15.26 -10.38 -2.49
CA TRP A 159 -15.34 -10.09 -3.92
C TRP A 159 -16.52 -9.17 -4.25
N ASP A 160 -16.30 -8.20 -5.15
CA ASP A 160 -17.32 -7.31 -5.69
C ASP A 160 -17.55 -7.58 -7.18
N ASP A 161 -18.63 -8.31 -7.50
CA ASP A 161 -19.01 -8.67 -8.88
C ASP A 161 -19.27 -7.45 -9.78
N ARG A 162 -19.64 -6.30 -9.19
CA ARG A 162 -19.93 -5.09 -9.97
C ARG A 162 -18.67 -4.51 -10.61
N TRP A 163 -17.55 -4.62 -9.91
CA TRP A 163 -16.27 -4.04 -10.32
C TRP A 163 -15.26 -5.11 -10.76
N GLY A 164 -15.57 -6.39 -10.54
CA GLY A 164 -14.71 -7.51 -10.92
C GLY A 164 -13.39 -7.54 -10.14
N ASN A 165 -13.40 -7.09 -8.88
CA ASN A 165 -12.23 -7.03 -8.02
C ASN A 165 -12.60 -7.28 -6.54
N TRP A 166 -11.58 -7.42 -5.68
CA TRP A 166 -11.79 -7.44 -4.23
C TRP A 166 -12.18 -6.05 -3.74
N LYS A 167 -13.20 -6.00 -2.91
CA LYS A 167 -13.70 -4.78 -2.31
C LYS A 167 -12.65 -4.15 -1.41
N TRP A 168 -12.31 -2.91 -1.74
CA TRP A 168 -11.43 -2.10 -0.90
C TRP A 168 -12.04 -1.87 0.47
N GLN A 169 -11.18 -1.97 1.47
CA GLN A 169 -11.55 -1.78 2.87
C GLN A 169 -11.03 -0.41 3.31
N PRO A 170 -11.68 0.26 4.27
CA PRO A 170 -11.12 1.48 4.85
C PRO A 170 -9.96 1.14 5.78
N LEU A 171 -8.97 2.04 5.83
CA LEU A 171 -8.02 2.08 6.94
C LEU A 171 -8.73 2.72 8.13
N ASN A 172 -8.69 2.09 9.30
CA ASN A 172 -9.24 2.67 10.53
C ASN A 172 -8.16 3.53 11.22
N GLY A 173 -7.67 4.53 10.50
CA GLY A 173 -6.69 5.50 10.97
C GLY A 173 -7.32 6.70 11.69
N ASP A 174 -6.51 7.70 12.03
CA ASP A 174 -6.97 8.95 12.65
C ASP A 174 -6.93 10.15 11.70
N HIS A 175 -6.62 9.91 10.41
CA HIS A 175 -6.50 10.94 9.37
C HIS A 175 -5.43 11.99 9.68
N SER A 176 -4.39 11.55 10.38
CA SER A 176 -3.08 12.19 10.35
C SER A 176 -2.09 11.24 9.68
N ALA A 177 -1.16 11.78 8.89
CA ALA A 177 -0.18 10.95 8.18
C ALA A 177 0.57 9.98 9.11
N LEU A 178 0.95 10.44 10.32
CA LEU A 178 1.66 9.61 11.29
C LEU A 178 0.76 8.53 11.92
N GLY A 179 -0.51 8.87 12.21
CA GLY A 179 -1.48 7.90 12.72
C GLY A 179 -1.80 6.83 11.68
N ASP A 180 -1.95 7.22 10.43
CA ASP A 180 -2.28 6.31 9.32
C ASP A 180 -1.09 5.44 8.92
N CYS A 181 0.14 5.95 9.03
CA CYS A 181 1.36 5.13 8.99
C CYS A 181 1.33 4.01 10.04
N ARG A 182 0.99 4.34 11.29
CA ARG A 182 0.94 3.37 12.39
C ARG A 182 -0.19 2.38 12.20
N ALA A 183 -1.37 2.83 11.79
CA ALA A 183 -2.51 1.97 11.49
C ALA A 183 -2.17 0.97 10.36
N THR A 184 -1.45 1.43 9.34
CA THR A 184 -0.97 0.59 8.23
C THR A 184 0.05 -0.44 8.72
N ALA A 185 1.02 -0.05 9.56
CA ALA A 185 1.99 -0.99 10.15
C ALA A 185 1.29 -2.07 11.00
N GLU A 186 0.32 -1.70 11.83
CA GLU A 186 -0.46 -2.64 12.63
C GLU A 186 -1.33 -3.56 11.79
N LEU A 187 -1.89 -3.05 10.68
CA LEU A 187 -2.63 -3.87 9.73
C LEU A 187 -1.72 -4.93 9.07
N ILE A 188 -0.50 -4.57 8.68
CA ILE A 188 0.48 -5.52 8.16
C ILE A 188 0.78 -6.60 9.20
N LYS A 189 1.03 -6.23 10.46
CA LYS A 189 1.26 -7.20 11.55
C LYS A 189 0.06 -8.13 11.77
N LYS A 190 -1.16 -7.59 11.75
CA LYS A 190 -2.40 -8.37 11.86
C LYS A 190 -2.54 -9.39 10.72
N MET A 191 -2.25 -8.99 9.49
CA MET A 191 -2.25 -9.92 8.35
C MET A 191 -1.14 -10.98 8.50
N ALA A 192 0.03 -10.61 9.03
CA ALA A 192 1.15 -11.52 9.25
C ALA A 192 0.91 -12.54 10.38
N ASP A 193 0.17 -12.18 11.43
CA ASP A 193 -0.17 -13.07 12.55
C ASP A 193 -1.26 -14.10 12.19
N SER A 194 -1.99 -13.84 11.11
CA SER A 194 -3.01 -14.74 10.62
C SER A 194 -2.47 -16.12 10.21
N ARG A 195 -3.34 -17.13 10.31
CA ARG A 195 -3.02 -18.51 9.91
C ARG A 195 -2.73 -18.55 8.42
N TYR A 196 -1.46 -18.74 8.08
CA TYR A 196 -1.06 -19.04 6.71
C TYR A 196 -1.59 -20.43 6.32
N ARG A 197 -2.27 -20.50 5.18
CA ARG A 197 -2.62 -21.76 4.54
C ARG A 197 -1.71 -21.88 3.32
N GLU A 198 -0.79 -22.84 3.34
CA GLU A 198 -0.02 -23.14 2.13
C GLU A 198 -0.99 -23.55 1.02
N PRO A 199 -0.86 -22.99 -0.19
CA PRO A 199 -1.55 -23.53 -1.35
C PRO A 199 -1.23 -25.04 -1.46
N PRO A 200 -2.22 -25.91 -1.71
CA PRO A 200 -1.96 -27.35 -1.83
C PRO A 200 -0.83 -27.62 -2.85
N GLU A 201 0.02 -28.62 -2.62
CA GLU A 201 1.16 -28.97 -3.52
C GLU A 201 0.73 -29.12 -5.00
N ALA A 202 -0.51 -29.56 -5.23
CA ALA A 202 -1.13 -29.62 -6.55
C ALA A 202 -1.25 -28.26 -7.29
N TYR A 203 -1.35 -27.13 -6.58
CA TYR A 203 -1.29 -25.78 -7.14
C TYR A 203 0.05 -25.52 -7.84
N TYR A 204 1.16 -25.88 -7.20
CA TYR A 204 2.50 -25.69 -7.76
C TYR A 204 2.76 -26.62 -8.95
N LEU A 205 2.22 -27.84 -8.91
CA LEU A 205 2.27 -28.79 -10.03
C LEU A 205 1.46 -28.31 -11.24
N LEU A 206 0.32 -27.65 -11.02
CA LEU A 206 -0.49 -27.05 -12.10
C LEU A 206 0.17 -25.77 -12.67
N LYS A 207 0.84 -24.96 -11.83
CA LYS A 207 1.65 -23.80 -12.26
C LYS A 207 2.80 -24.25 -13.17
N GLN A 208 3.55 -25.29 -12.79
CA GLN A 208 4.64 -25.83 -13.61
C GLN A 208 4.17 -26.44 -14.94
N LYS A 209 2.91 -26.87 -15.02
CA LYS A 209 2.30 -27.42 -16.25
C LYS A 209 1.64 -26.36 -17.15
N GLY A 210 1.66 -25.09 -16.77
CA GLY A 210 1.11 -23.99 -17.57
C GLY A 210 -0.43 -23.99 -17.69
N GLU A 211 -1.15 -24.72 -16.83
CA GLU A 211 -2.59 -24.98 -16.99
C GLU A 211 -3.53 -23.99 -16.27
N LYS A 212 -3.06 -22.84 -15.78
CA LYS A 212 -3.95 -21.78 -15.24
C LYS A 212 -3.52 -20.38 -15.68
N SER A 213 -3.94 -20.01 -16.89
CA SER A 213 -3.65 -18.73 -17.54
C SER A 213 -4.45 -17.51 -17.03
N ASN A 214 -5.49 -17.68 -16.19
CA ASN A 214 -6.34 -16.52 -15.80
C ASN A 214 -6.13 -16.00 -14.36
N LEU A 215 -5.80 -16.86 -13.38
CA LEU A 215 -5.66 -16.43 -11.97
C LEU A 215 -4.25 -15.90 -11.65
N LEU A 216 -3.21 -16.48 -12.27
CA LEU A 216 -1.82 -15.99 -12.15
C LEU A 216 -1.66 -14.58 -12.72
N ASN A 217 -2.30 -14.31 -13.87
CA ASN A 217 -2.28 -12.98 -14.47
C ASN A 217 -2.92 -11.93 -13.56
N ILE A 218 -3.96 -12.25 -12.78
CA ILE A 218 -4.61 -11.30 -11.87
C ILE A 218 -3.70 -10.98 -10.69
N VAL A 219 -3.04 -11.99 -10.08
CA VAL A 219 -2.15 -11.78 -8.92
C VAL A 219 -0.83 -11.12 -9.32
N GLU A 220 -0.21 -11.54 -10.43
CA GLU A 220 1.05 -10.97 -10.92
C GLU A 220 0.85 -9.58 -11.56
N SER A 221 -0.30 -9.29 -12.20
CA SER A 221 -0.59 -7.93 -12.70
C SER A 221 -0.94 -6.94 -11.60
N SER A 222 -1.55 -7.42 -10.51
CA SER A 222 -1.90 -6.56 -9.37
C SER A 222 -0.66 -6.21 -8.52
N PHE A 223 0.34 -7.10 -8.46
CA PHE A 223 1.50 -6.91 -7.57
C PHE A 223 2.85 -7.40 -8.15
N PRO A 224 3.33 -6.81 -9.26
CA PRO A 224 4.59 -7.23 -9.90
C PRO A 224 5.85 -7.00 -9.05
N GLN A 225 5.77 -6.19 -7.98
CA GLN A 225 6.92 -5.77 -7.17
C GLN A 225 7.35 -6.77 -6.08
N LEU A 226 6.55 -7.83 -5.84
CA LEU A 226 6.66 -8.69 -4.64
C LEU A 226 7.23 -10.10 -4.90
N THR A 227 7.39 -10.48 -6.17
CA THR A 227 8.04 -11.72 -6.62
C THR A 227 9.54 -11.51 -6.83
#